data_AF-A0A9P5GHD9-F1
#
_entry.id   AF-A0A9P5GHD9-F1
#
_cell.length_a   1.000
_cell.length_b   1.000
_cell.length_c   1.000
_cell.angle_alpha   90.00
_cell.angle_beta   90.00
_cell.angle_gamma   90.00
#
_symmetry.space_group_name_H-M   'P 1'
#
loop_
_entity.id
_entity.type
_entity.pdbx_description
1 polymer ?
#
loop_
_entity_poly.entity_id
_entity_poly.type
_entity_poly.pdbx_seq_one_letter_code
_entity_poly.pdbx_strand_id
1 'polypeptide(L)'
;MLVASAHIRVGVYLDSANFWIPWENFNTFPMLSYISAAFQSSPEEGVQQRPPRYAGEDTTPTTRREILGWYSYGIAAEVFAVCGVGSFLPLTLEQLARERGTLQTSRLPCVGSSAGNSTNNAENGPCVVPVFGLEVNTASFAMYTFSLAVLIQALTLISFSALADYENNRKTLLMVFGFAGALASMLFIFIAPPVFVLGSILVVVGVTCLGSSFVVLNSYLPVLVANDPSLQEGKGDDGAEMSSFDRDGGNSGWNAWGNDDADADSLDGLQPSGQPQSSLEGGMGPKTPPSSSPELQLSTKISSRGIGLGYCAAVFVQIISIIMLITLSKTSLAKVSATLPMRFVLLLVGIWWGAFTLVTRNLLKTRPGPPLDTVSTKGAGKWRTWLRLVGFAWKSLWETVKVASKLREVIIFLVAWFLLSDAMATVSGTAILFARTELKLSTPLIGLLSITATVSGMTGAFLWPHVSRYFGLQPNHTIILCIVLFELIPLYGLLAYIPFIKNWGVFGLQRPWEIFPLAIVHGVVSGGLASYCRSFFGLLIPPGSEAAFYALYAATDKGSSFIGPAIVGALVDATGQVRSGFFFIAVIIILPIPLVWMVNADKGRREGLAMAETLGKSHGGPAEYAEEAEGLLASR
;
A
#
# COMPACT_ATOMS: atom_id res chain seq x y z
N MET A 1 6.95 65.43 -11.79
CA MET A 1 6.05 65.53 -10.62
C MET A 1 6.00 64.15 -9.98
N LEU A 2 6.66 64.00 -8.83
CA LEU A 2 6.73 62.86 -7.91
C LEU A 2 7.10 61.46 -8.44
N VAL A 3 8.41 61.22 -8.37
CA VAL A 3 9.11 59.94 -8.31
C VAL A 3 9.10 59.45 -6.85
N ALA A 4 8.85 58.15 -6.63
CA ALA A 4 9.21 57.47 -5.39
C ALA A 4 9.92 56.15 -5.73
N SER A 5 11.24 56.23 -5.68
CA SER A 5 12.20 55.12 -5.76
C SER A 5 12.61 54.78 -4.34
N ALA A 6 12.58 53.51 -3.96
CA ALA A 6 13.16 53.03 -2.72
C ALA A 6 14.03 51.80 -3.01
N HIS A 7 15.31 52.09 -3.24
CA HIS A 7 16.41 51.13 -3.12
C HIS A 7 16.52 50.63 -1.68
N ILE A 8 16.65 49.32 -1.47
CA ILE A 8 17.32 48.77 -0.29
C ILE A 8 18.42 47.82 -0.74
N ARG A 9 19.62 48.12 -0.25
CA ARG A 9 20.92 47.53 -0.58
C ARG A 9 21.03 46.10 -0.05
N VAL A 10 21.65 45.25 -0.86
CA VAL A 10 22.25 43.98 -0.45
C VAL A 10 23.49 44.29 0.39
N GLY A 11 23.49 43.84 1.65
CA GLY A 11 24.65 43.83 2.53
C GLY A 11 24.87 42.41 3.05
N VAL A 12 25.91 41.76 2.56
CA VAL A 12 26.45 40.51 3.13
C VAL A 12 27.25 40.90 4.37
N TYR A 13 26.84 40.42 5.53
CA TYR A 13 27.70 40.30 6.70
C TYR A 13 27.51 38.91 7.30
N LEU A 14 28.57 38.13 7.22
CA LEU A 14 28.80 36.95 8.05
C LEU A 14 28.95 37.46 9.48
N ASP A 15 28.10 37.01 10.40
CA ASP A 15 28.55 36.82 11.76
C ASP A 15 27.77 35.71 12.49
N SER A 16 28.55 34.97 13.24
CA SER A 16 28.21 33.78 14.01
C SER A 16 27.42 34.09 15.28
N ALA A 17 26.59 33.13 15.68
CA ALA A 17 25.95 32.95 17.00
C ALA A 17 24.49 33.43 17.18
N ASN A 18 23.67 32.46 17.61
CA ASN A 18 22.42 32.58 18.37
C ASN A 18 21.27 33.41 17.78
N PHE A 19 20.32 32.73 17.13
CA PHE A 19 18.91 33.13 17.21
C PHE A 19 17.98 31.90 17.18
N TRP A 20 17.59 31.44 18.36
CA TRP A 20 16.44 30.56 18.57
C TRP A 20 15.20 31.46 18.68
N ILE A 21 14.20 31.23 17.83
CA ILE A 21 12.87 31.82 17.99
C ILE A 21 12.08 30.93 18.97
N PRO A 22 11.46 31.48 20.04
CA PRO A 22 10.69 30.69 20.99
C PRO A 22 9.46 30.06 20.34
N TRP A 23 9.18 28.80 20.70
CA TRP A 23 8.15 27.91 20.16
C TRP A 23 6.68 28.34 20.41
N GLU A 24 6.42 29.51 20.98
CA GLU A 24 5.09 29.86 21.50
C GLU A 24 4.12 30.50 20.47
N ASN A 25 4.57 30.81 19.25
CA ASN A 25 3.75 31.59 18.29
C ASN A 25 3.16 30.80 17.11
N PHE A 26 3.12 29.46 17.15
CA PHE A 26 2.55 28.62 16.07
C PHE A 26 1.18 27.97 16.38
N ASN A 27 0.45 28.48 17.38
CA ASN A 27 -0.84 27.93 17.84
C ASN A 27 -2.07 28.19 16.93
N THR A 28 -1.89 28.59 15.66
CA THR A 28 -3.00 28.93 14.75
C THR A 28 -3.43 27.80 13.81
N PHE A 29 -2.86 26.60 13.92
CA PHE A 29 -3.30 25.41 13.15
C PHE A 29 -3.91 24.33 14.06
N PRO A 30 -5.17 23.90 13.84
CA PRO A 30 -5.87 22.89 14.65
C PRO A 30 -5.16 21.52 14.70
N MET A 31 -4.28 21.22 13.74
CA MET A 31 -3.52 19.95 13.69
C MET A 31 -2.33 19.95 14.68
N LEU A 32 -1.75 21.12 14.98
CA LEU A 32 -0.56 21.26 15.84
C LEU A 32 -0.92 21.38 17.33
N SER A 33 -2.12 21.86 17.67
CA SER A 33 -2.60 21.89 19.06
C SER A 33 -2.87 20.48 19.63
N TYR A 34 -3.35 19.55 18.78
CA TYR A 34 -3.42 18.12 19.13
C TYR A 34 -2.04 17.48 19.34
N ILE A 35 -1.03 17.94 18.59
CA ILE A 35 0.36 17.48 18.73
C ILE A 35 0.97 18.00 20.03
N SER A 36 0.70 19.25 20.43
CA SER A 36 1.18 19.84 21.68
C SER A 36 0.56 19.20 22.93
N ALA A 37 -0.76 18.96 22.92
CA ALA A 37 -1.44 18.24 24.00
C ALA A 37 -0.97 16.77 24.15
N ALA A 38 -0.42 16.17 23.07
CA ALA A 38 0.14 14.82 23.08
C ALA A 38 1.57 14.73 23.68
N PHE A 39 2.23 15.85 23.96
CA PHE A 39 3.57 15.87 24.58
C PHE A 39 3.54 15.73 26.12
N GLN A 40 2.39 15.96 26.76
CA GLN A 40 2.22 15.94 28.21
C GLN A 40 1.38 14.73 28.67
N SER A 41 1.99 13.56 28.81
CA SER A 41 1.47 12.54 29.74
C SER A 41 2.61 11.66 30.28
N SER A 42 2.61 11.51 31.60
CA SER A 42 3.55 10.72 32.39
C SER A 42 3.41 9.21 32.12
N PRO A 43 4.40 8.38 32.51
CA PRO A 43 4.28 6.92 32.41
C PRO A 43 3.17 6.44 33.33
N GLU A 44 2.24 5.64 32.81
CA GLU A 44 1.23 4.95 33.63
C GLU A 44 1.95 3.85 34.45
N GLU A 45 2.23 4.16 35.72
CA GLU A 45 2.70 3.20 36.72
C GLU A 45 1.53 2.28 37.11
N GLY A 46 1.67 0.97 36.90
CA GLY A 46 0.72 -0.04 37.38
C GLY A 46 0.33 -1.15 36.41
N VAL A 47 0.73 -1.08 35.14
CA VAL A 47 0.30 -2.08 34.14
C VAL A 47 1.08 -3.40 34.29
N GLN A 48 0.36 -4.50 34.52
CA GLN A 48 0.94 -5.83 34.75
C GLN A 48 1.52 -6.43 33.47
N GLN A 49 2.85 -6.52 33.38
CA GLN A 49 3.56 -6.95 32.18
C GLN A 49 3.35 -8.44 31.89
N ARG A 50 3.02 -8.77 30.63
CA ARG A 50 2.95 -10.16 30.17
C ARG A 50 4.32 -10.85 30.27
N PRO A 51 4.35 -12.19 30.44
CA PRO A 51 5.61 -12.92 30.40
C PRO A 51 6.29 -12.80 29.02
N PRO A 52 7.63 -12.71 28.97
CA PRO A 52 8.39 -12.66 27.74
C PRO A 52 8.35 -14.04 27.03
N ARG A 53 8.23 -14.02 25.70
CA ARG A 53 8.23 -15.22 24.82
C ARG A 53 9.62 -15.76 24.54
N TYR A 54 10.65 -14.92 24.65
CA TYR A 54 12.05 -15.27 24.47
C TYR A 54 12.92 -14.38 25.37
N ALA A 55 14.15 -14.84 25.63
CA ALA A 55 15.10 -14.10 26.47
C ALA A 55 15.40 -12.71 25.87
N GLY A 56 15.15 -11.65 26.66
CA GLY A 56 15.38 -10.27 26.24
C GLY A 56 14.23 -9.61 25.46
N GLU A 57 13.04 -10.23 25.37
CA GLU A 57 11.86 -9.57 24.78
C GLU A 57 11.48 -8.31 25.58
N ASP A 58 11.33 -7.18 24.88
CA ASP A 58 10.84 -5.94 25.49
C ASP A 58 9.30 -5.95 25.61
N THR A 59 8.80 -6.29 26.80
CA THR A 59 7.37 -6.34 27.17
C THR A 59 6.85 -5.03 27.76
N THR A 60 7.61 -3.93 27.68
CA THR A 60 7.13 -2.63 28.20
C THR A 60 5.85 -2.17 27.49
N PRO A 61 4.90 -1.54 28.19
CA PRO A 61 3.64 -1.12 27.59
C PRO A 61 3.81 -0.25 26.35
N THR A 62 2.97 -0.45 25.35
CA THR A 62 2.95 0.35 24.12
C THR A 62 2.51 1.76 24.45
N THR A 63 3.39 2.73 24.21
CA THR A 63 3.07 4.14 24.45
C THR A 63 2.31 4.75 23.27
N ARG A 64 1.51 5.80 23.53
CA ARG A 64 0.90 6.59 22.45
C ARG A 64 1.93 7.17 21.48
N ARG A 65 3.14 7.48 21.97
CA ARG A 65 4.26 7.95 21.13
C ARG A 65 4.69 6.91 20.11
N GLU A 66 4.73 5.63 20.48
CA GLU A 66 5.05 4.54 19.55
C GLU A 66 3.99 4.39 18.45
N ILE A 67 2.70 4.48 18.82
CA ILE A 67 1.58 4.44 17.88
C ILE A 67 1.64 5.64 16.91
N LEU A 68 1.92 6.84 17.42
CA LEU A 68 2.14 8.04 16.60
C LEU A 68 3.37 7.87 15.68
N GLY A 69 4.43 7.23 16.17
CA GLY A 69 5.58 6.86 15.35
C GLY A 69 5.17 5.96 14.19
N TRP A 70 4.36 4.93 14.46
CA TRP A 70 3.84 4.03 13.42
C TRP A 70 2.97 4.77 12.39
N TYR A 71 2.05 5.64 12.84
CA TYR A 71 1.25 6.48 11.94
C TYR A 71 2.09 7.46 11.12
N SER A 72 3.11 8.06 11.73
CA SER A 72 3.99 9.02 11.05
C SER A 72 4.71 8.40 9.85
N TYR A 73 5.07 7.11 9.94
CA TYR A 73 5.70 6.42 8.82
C TYR A 73 4.70 6.15 7.69
N GLY A 74 3.46 5.77 8.02
CA GLY A 74 2.39 5.63 7.03
C GLY A 74 2.16 6.94 6.27
N ILE A 75 2.11 8.07 6.98
CA ILE A 75 2.04 9.43 6.40
C ILE A 75 3.23 9.74 5.49
N ALA A 76 4.40 9.18 5.78
CA ALA A 76 5.61 9.37 4.98
C ALA A 76 5.56 8.57 3.66
N ALA A 77 5.33 7.26 3.77
CA ALA A 77 5.47 6.32 2.66
C ALA A 77 4.27 6.39 1.68
N GLU A 78 3.05 6.60 2.19
CA GLU A 78 1.85 6.65 1.35
C GLU A 78 1.88 7.82 0.35
N VAL A 79 2.50 8.93 0.74
CA VAL A 79 2.72 10.09 -0.14
C VAL A 79 3.60 9.72 -1.33
N PHE A 80 4.67 8.95 -1.13
CA PHE A 80 5.49 8.48 -2.24
C PHE A 80 4.77 7.43 -3.10
N ALA A 81 3.95 6.56 -2.49
CA ALA A 81 3.14 5.58 -3.22
C ALA A 81 2.15 6.26 -4.19
N VAL A 82 1.40 7.26 -3.72
CA VAL A 82 0.37 7.93 -4.52
C VAL A 82 0.96 9.00 -5.43
N CYS A 83 1.75 9.94 -4.89
CA CYS A 83 2.28 11.07 -5.65
C CYS A 83 3.47 10.66 -6.53
N GLY A 84 4.39 9.86 -5.99
CA GLY A 84 5.56 9.39 -6.71
C GLY A 84 5.18 8.32 -7.73
N VAL A 85 4.97 7.10 -7.25
CA VAL A 85 4.72 5.90 -8.08
C VAL A 85 3.41 6.01 -8.86
N GLY A 86 2.32 6.42 -8.20
CA GLY A 86 0.99 6.51 -8.78
C GLY A 86 0.70 7.76 -9.60
N SER A 87 1.67 8.67 -9.81
CA SER A 87 1.47 9.87 -10.63
C SER A 87 2.72 10.29 -11.39
N PHE A 88 3.72 10.84 -10.70
CA PHE A 88 4.75 11.65 -11.34
C PHE A 88 5.96 10.85 -11.86
N LEU A 89 6.29 9.70 -11.28
CA LEU A 89 7.42 8.88 -11.73
C LEU A 89 7.22 8.30 -13.14
N PRO A 90 6.09 7.66 -13.50
CA PRO A 90 5.86 7.19 -14.87
C PRO A 90 5.93 8.32 -15.89
N LEU A 91 5.33 9.47 -15.57
CA LEU A 91 5.32 10.66 -16.44
C LEU A 91 6.71 11.27 -16.62
N THR A 92 7.47 11.37 -15.53
CA THR A 92 8.81 11.95 -15.56
C THR A 92 9.75 11.06 -16.38
N LEU A 93 9.70 9.74 -16.18
CA LEU A 93 10.50 8.79 -16.98
C LEU A 93 10.13 8.83 -18.46
N GLU A 94 8.83 8.79 -18.78
CA GLU A 94 8.37 8.84 -20.17
C GLU A 94 8.79 10.14 -20.84
N GLN A 95 8.61 11.28 -20.17
CA GLN A 95 8.97 12.58 -20.72
C GLN A 95 10.49 12.74 -20.88
N LEU A 96 11.29 12.25 -19.92
CA LEU A 96 12.76 12.24 -20.03
C LEU A 96 13.22 11.40 -21.24
N ALA A 97 12.63 10.23 -21.43
CA ALA A 97 12.90 9.38 -22.59
C ALA A 97 12.48 10.07 -23.90
N ARG A 98 11.31 10.73 -23.90
CA ARG A 98 10.78 11.47 -25.05
C ARG A 98 11.62 12.68 -25.45
N GLU A 99 12.17 13.41 -24.48
CA GLU A 99 13.09 14.53 -24.73
C GLU A 99 14.41 14.06 -25.38
N ARG A 100 14.80 12.80 -25.20
CA ARG A 100 15.98 12.20 -25.84
C ARG A 100 15.65 11.40 -27.12
N GLY A 101 14.39 11.03 -27.29
CA GLY A 101 13.90 10.13 -28.33
C GLY A 101 13.75 10.78 -29.70
N THR A 102 13.64 9.92 -30.70
CA THR A 102 13.39 10.27 -32.11
C THR A 102 12.18 9.53 -32.64
N LEU A 103 11.47 10.12 -33.59
CA LEU A 103 10.39 9.45 -34.31
C LEU A 103 10.96 8.25 -35.08
N GLN A 104 10.32 7.09 -34.97
CA GLN A 104 10.80 5.85 -35.57
C GLN A 104 10.98 5.96 -37.09
N THR A 105 10.02 6.60 -37.77
CA THR A 105 9.99 6.72 -39.23
C THR A 105 10.94 7.79 -39.77
N SER A 106 10.89 9.01 -39.20
CA SER A 106 11.58 10.18 -39.75
C SER A 106 12.93 10.48 -39.07
N ARG A 107 13.26 9.78 -37.98
CA ARG A 107 14.47 10.01 -37.15
C ARG A 107 14.63 11.44 -36.61
N LEU A 108 13.56 12.24 -36.72
CA LEU A 108 13.50 13.59 -36.16
C LEU A 108 13.28 13.53 -34.65
N PRO A 109 13.76 14.52 -33.88
CA PRO A 109 13.54 14.58 -32.44
C PRO A 109 12.04 14.67 -32.12
N CYS A 110 11.58 13.93 -31.11
CA CYS A 110 10.16 13.91 -30.72
C CYS A 110 9.69 15.23 -30.08
N VAL A 111 10.63 16.06 -29.61
CA VAL A 111 10.36 17.34 -28.95
C VAL A 111 11.27 18.41 -29.57
N GLY A 112 10.71 19.56 -29.96
CA GLY A 112 11.46 20.71 -30.49
C GLY A 112 10.90 21.30 -31.79
N SER A 113 11.42 22.44 -32.23
CA SER A 113 10.90 23.23 -33.36
C SER A 113 10.94 22.53 -34.72
N SER A 114 11.75 21.48 -34.88
CA SER A 114 11.79 20.65 -36.10
C SER A 114 10.63 19.66 -36.21
N ALA A 115 9.82 19.47 -35.15
CA ALA A 115 8.61 18.64 -35.19
C ALA A 115 7.41 19.32 -35.88
N GLY A 116 7.55 20.58 -36.33
CA GLY A 116 6.45 21.46 -36.69
C GLY A 116 6.09 21.60 -38.18
N ASN A 117 6.74 20.92 -39.13
CA ASN A 117 6.47 21.13 -40.56
C ASN A 117 5.90 19.93 -41.34
N SER A 118 5.69 18.78 -40.71
CA SER A 118 5.04 17.64 -41.37
C SER A 118 3.53 17.70 -41.19
N THR A 119 2.83 18.21 -42.20
CA THR A 119 1.35 18.26 -42.30
C THR A 119 0.71 16.87 -42.52
N ASN A 120 1.51 15.81 -42.61
CA ASN A 120 1.05 14.45 -42.81
C ASN A 120 1.12 13.64 -41.51
N ASN A 121 -0.05 13.28 -40.97
CA ASN A 121 -0.17 12.40 -39.79
C ASN A 121 0.47 11.01 -39.97
N ALA A 122 0.81 10.61 -41.21
CA ALA A 122 1.50 9.35 -41.52
C ALA A 122 3.03 9.38 -41.26
N GLU A 123 3.64 10.56 -41.08
CA GLU A 123 5.08 10.70 -40.80
C GLU A 123 5.42 10.71 -39.29
N ASN A 124 4.39 10.80 -38.43
CA ASN A 124 4.53 10.80 -36.98
C ASN A 124 4.49 9.36 -36.44
N GLY A 125 5.51 8.56 -36.75
CA GLY A 125 5.72 7.25 -36.13
C GLY A 125 5.88 7.36 -34.60
N PRO A 126 5.81 6.25 -33.85
CA PRO A 126 5.96 6.28 -32.40
C PRO A 126 7.32 6.87 -32.01
N CYS A 127 7.37 7.54 -30.85
CA CYS A 127 8.62 8.06 -30.31
C CYS A 127 9.44 6.92 -29.70
N VAL A 128 10.65 6.72 -30.20
CA VAL A 128 11.56 5.67 -29.75
C VAL A 128 12.85 6.24 -29.19
N VAL A 129 13.44 5.55 -28.24
CA VAL A 129 14.72 5.91 -27.63
C VAL A 129 15.66 4.70 -27.66
N PRO A 130 16.96 4.89 -27.96
CA PRO A 130 17.92 3.80 -27.91
C PRO A 130 18.25 3.45 -26.44
N VAL A 131 18.01 2.20 -26.06
CA VAL A 131 18.31 1.63 -24.74
C VAL A 131 19.17 0.38 -24.96
N PHE A 132 20.42 0.41 -24.52
CA PHE A 132 21.39 -0.70 -24.69
C PHE A 132 21.49 -1.26 -26.12
N GLY A 133 21.31 -0.41 -27.14
CA GLY A 133 21.37 -0.80 -28.56
C GLY A 133 20.03 -1.27 -29.15
N LEU A 134 18.96 -1.34 -28.36
CA LEU A 134 17.60 -1.63 -28.82
C LEU A 134 16.76 -0.35 -28.90
N GLU A 135 15.87 -0.25 -29.89
CA GLU A 135 14.93 0.85 -30.00
C GLU A 135 13.66 0.52 -29.25
N VAL A 136 13.35 1.30 -28.22
CA VAL A 136 12.21 1.07 -27.32
C VAL A 136 11.30 2.28 -27.36
N ASN A 137 9.98 2.08 -27.39
CA ASN A 137 9.02 3.19 -27.31
C ASN A 137 9.13 3.87 -25.93
N THR A 138 8.99 5.20 -25.90
CA THR A 138 9.16 5.96 -24.64
C THR A 138 8.16 5.56 -23.56
N ALA A 139 6.94 5.17 -23.93
CA ALA A 139 5.94 4.64 -23.00
C ALA A 139 6.33 3.24 -22.50
N SER A 140 6.79 2.36 -23.40
CA SER A 140 7.27 1.01 -23.04
C SER A 140 8.47 1.08 -22.11
N PHE A 141 9.38 2.02 -22.30
CA PHE A 141 10.52 2.24 -21.40
C PHE A 141 10.06 2.49 -19.95
N ALA A 142 9.05 3.34 -19.75
CA ALA A 142 8.48 3.56 -18.42
C ALA A 142 7.85 2.26 -17.87
N MET A 143 7.08 1.53 -18.68
CA MET A 143 6.45 0.27 -18.27
C MET A 143 7.44 -0.83 -17.90
N TYR A 144 8.50 -1.02 -18.70
CA TYR A 144 9.58 -1.95 -18.40
C TYR A 144 10.34 -1.57 -17.15
N THR A 145 10.56 -0.28 -16.92
CA THR A 145 11.20 0.20 -15.69
C THR A 145 10.36 -0.15 -14.46
N PHE A 146 9.05 0.07 -14.50
CA PHE A 146 8.16 -0.26 -13.38
C PHE A 146 8.01 -1.77 -13.19
N SER A 147 7.95 -2.55 -14.27
CA SER A 147 8.00 -4.01 -14.21
C SER A 147 9.27 -4.49 -13.50
N LEU A 148 10.44 -4.02 -13.95
CA LEU A 148 11.72 -4.36 -13.34
C LEU A 148 11.79 -3.93 -11.86
N ALA A 149 11.27 -2.74 -11.54
CA ALA A 149 11.22 -2.21 -10.19
C ALA A 149 10.38 -3.11 -9.25
N VAL A 150 9.21 -3.54 -9.71
CA VAL A 150 8.33 -4.45 -8.95
C VAL A 150 8.94 -5.84 -8.82
N LEU A 151 9.59 -6.36 -9.87
CA LEU A 151 10.29 -7.65 -9.81
C LEU A 151 11.41 -7.62 -8.75
N ILE A 152 12.25 -6.58 -8.80
CA ILE A 152 13.34 -6.40 -7.81
C ILE A 152 12.75 -6.18 -6.41
N GLN A 153 11.66 -5.42 -6.29
CA GLN A 153 10.93 -5.27 -5.03
C GLN A 153 10.49 -6.63 -4.48
N ALA A 154 9.83 -7.47 -5.28
CA ALA A 154 9.36 -8.78 -4.85
C ALA A 154 10.50 -9.70 -4.37
N LEU A 155 11.60 -9.76 -5.14
CA LEU A 155 12.80 -10.53 -4.75
C LEU A 155 13.43 -10.00 -3.47
N THR A 156 13.48 -8.68 -3.31
CA THR A 156 14.02 -8.03 -2.11
C THR A 156 13.15 -8.38 -0.91
N LEU A 157 11.82 -8.23 -1.02
CA LEU A 157 10.86 -8.57 0.04
C LEU A 157 11.02 -10.00 0.56
N ILE A 158 11.14 -10.98 -0.34
CA ILE A 158 11.34 -12.38 0.05
C ILE A 158 12.69 -12.56 0.76
N SER A 159 13.72 -11.85 0.33
CA SER A 159 15.08 -12.06 0.82
C SER A 159 15.33 -11.51 2.23
N PHE A 160 14.69 -10.41 2.64
CA PHE A 160 14.93 -9.81 3.96
C PHE A 160 13.72 -9.84 4.90
N SER A 161 12.55 -10.35 4.50
CA SER A 161 11.36 -10.39 5.37
C SER A 161 11.65 -11.05 6.72
N ALA A 162 12.32 -12.20 6.73
CA ALA A 162 12.72 -12.86 7.97
C ALA A 162 13.73 -12.03 8.79
N LEU A 163 14.63 -11.29 8.15
CA LEU A 163 15.61 -10.42 8.84
C LEU A 163 14.94 -9.32 9.66
N ALA A 164 13.76 -8.86 9.24
CA ALA A 164 13.02 -7.82 9.95
C ALA A 164 12.48 -8.28 11.32
N ASP A 165 12.43 -9.59 11.55
CA ASP A 165 11.89 -10.17 12.78
C ASP A 165 12.96 -10.59 13.79
N TYR A 166 14.25 -10.55 13.44
CA TYR A 166 15.35 -10.88 14.37
C TYR A 166 16.09 -9.66 14.89
N GLU A 167 16.56 -9.76 16.14
CA GLU A 167 17.39 -8.76 16.83
C GLU A 167 16.83 -7.32 16.73
N ASN A 168 17.71 -6.32 16.66
CA ASN A 168 17.35 -4.90 16.58
C ASN A 168 17.13 -4.41 15.13
N ASN A 169 16.92 -5.33 14.18
CA ASN A 169 16.98 -5.01 12.76
C ASN A 169 15.73 -4.31 12.24
N ARG A 170 14.55 -4.52 12.85
CA ARG A 170 13.29 -3.95 12.35
C ARG A 170 13.33 -2.42 12.20
N LYS A 171 13.71 -1.71 13.27
CA LYS A 171 13.80 -0.24 13.24
C LYS A 171 14.86 0.20 12.23
N THR A 172 16.01 -0.45 12.27
CA THR A 172 17.16 -0.11 11.41
C THR A 172 16.81 -0.27 9.94
N LEU A 173 16.20 -1.39 9.54
CA LEU A 173 15.74 -1.66 8.19
C LEU A 173 14.68 -0.66 7.74
N LEU A 174 13.70 -0.34 8.61
CA LEU A 174 12.68 0.68 8.31
C LEU A 174 13.31 2.04 8.00
N MET A 175 14.31 2.46 8.80
CA MET A 175 15.03 3.72 8.56
C MET A 175 15.89 3.67 7.31
N VAL A 176 16.63 2.57 7.08
CA VAL A 176 17.48 2.42 5.89
C VAL A 176 16.63 2.49 4.62
N PHE A 177 15.54 1.73 4.53
CA PHE A 177 14.66 1.77 3.37
C PHE A 177 13.94 3.13 3.24
N GLY A 178 13.46 3.71 4.34
CA GLY A 178 12.82 5.02 4.32
C GLY A 178 13.73 6.14 3.82
N PHE A 179 14.96 6.24 4.36
CA PHE A 179 15.92 7.26 3.92
C PHE A 179 16.47 7.00 2.52
N ALA A 180 16.74 5.73 2.17
CA ALA A 180 17.21 5.39 0.82
C ALA A 180 16.15 5.71 -0.24
N GLY A 181 14.87 5.40 0.02
CA GLY A 181 13.75 5.75 -0.86
C GLY A 181 13.54 7.25 -0.98
N ALA A 182 13.56 7.97 0.15
CA ALA A 182 13.49 9.43 0.16
C ALA A 182 14.64 10.06 -0.65
N LEU A 183 15.88 9.58 -0.47
CA LEU A 183 17.04 10.04 -1.22
C LEU A 183 16.90 9.74 -2.72
N ALA A 184 16.45 8.55 -3.09
CA ALA A 184 16.21 8.21 -4.50
C ALA A 184 15.20 9.17 -5.15
N SER A 185 14.13 9.53 -4.44
CA SER A 185 13.15 10.53 -4.89
C SER A 185 13.77 11.93 -5.02
N MET A 186 14.57 12.37 -4.05
CA MET A 186 15.22 13.69 -4.08
C MET A 186 16.25 13.81 -5.21
N LEU A 187 16.98 12.74 -5.52
CA LEU A 187 18.00 12.72 -6.57
C LEU A 187 17.44 12.91 -7.99
N PHE A 188 16.12 12.75 -8.19
CA PHE A 188 15.48 13.04 -9.47
C PHE A 188 15.70 14.47 -9.96
N ILE A 189 15.98 15.42 -9.06
CA ILE A 189 16.27 16.81 -9.43
C ILE A 189 17.47 16.92 -10.38
N PHE A 190 18.44 16.01 -10.27
CA PHE A 190 19.67 16.01 -11.08
C PHE A 190 19.57 15.21 -12.39
N ILE A 191 18.47 14.49 -12.62
CA ILE A 191 18.35 13.59 -13.78
C ILE A 191 17.99 14.37 -15.04
N ALA A 192 18.97 14.67 -15.89
CA ALA A 192 18.75 15.30 -17.19
C ALA A 192 18.39 14.28 -18.30
N PRO A 193 17.80 14.72 -19.44
CA PRO A 193 17.44 13.82 -20.54
C PRO A 193 18.58 12.94 -21.08
N PRO A 194 19.85 13.40 -21.18
CA PRO A 194 20.95 12.54 -21.61
C PRO A 194 21.23 11.34 -20.69
N VAL A 195 20.86 11.44 -19.40
CA VAL A 195 21.09 10.40 -18.38
C VAL A 195 19.78 9.78 -17.89
N PHE A 196 18.73 9.76 -18.73
CA PHE A 196 17.40 9.26 -18.35
C PHE A 196 17.40 7.81 -17.83
N VAL A 197 18.35 6.97 -18.27
CA VAL A 197 18.54 5.60 -17.76
C VAL A 197 18.88 5.59 -16.27
N LEU A 198 19.63 6.56 -15.76
CA LEU A 198 19.88 6.69 -14.32
C LEU A 198 18.57 6.95 -13.55
N GLY A 199 17.62 7.66 -14.17
CA GLY A 199 16.26 7.82 -13.63
C GLY A 199 15.56 6.47 -13.43
N SER A 200 15.75 5.50 -14.33
CA SER A 200 15.16 4.15 -14.17
C SER A 200 15.71 3.42 -12.94
N ILE A 201 17.02 3.55 -12.68
CA ILE A 201 17.66 2.98 -11.49
C ILE A 201 17.09 3.62 -10.22
N LEU A 202 16.89 4.94 -10.21
CA LEU A 202 16.27 5.62 -9.06
C LEU A 202 14.82 5.17 -8.83
N VAL A 203 14.04 4.90 -9.88
CA VAL A 203 12.69 4.30 -9.73
C VAL A 203 12.77 2.92 -9.11
N VAL A 204 13.65 2.05 -9.61
CA VAL A 204 13.85 0.71 -9.06
C VAL A 204 14.18 0.77 -7.56
N VAL A 205 15.11 1.63 -7.17
CA VAL A 205 15.48 1.82 -5.76
C VAL A 205 14.29 2.35 -4.95
N GLY A 206 13.63 3.42 -5.42
CA GLY A 206 12.51 4.04 -4.71
C GLY A 206 11.33 3.10 -4.48
N VAL A 207 10.91 2.36 -5.52
CA VAL A 207 9.82 1.37 -5.47
C VAL A 207 10.19 0.18 -4.57
N THR A 208 11.43 -0.32 -4.68
CA THR A 208 11.94 -1.39 -3.80
C THR A 208 11.94 -0.97 -2.34
N CYS A 209 12.43 0.24 -2.05
CA CYS A 209 12.44 0.82 -0.70
C CYS A 209 11.02 1.01 -0.15
N LEU A 210 10.08 1.49 -0.97
CA LEU A 210 8.68 1.67 -0.60
C LEU A 210 8.03 0.34 -0.20
N GLY A 211 8.15 -0.68 -1.06
CA GLY A 211 7.61 -2.01 -0.77
C GLY A 211 8.21 -2.59 0.50
N SER A 212 9.54 -2.48 0.61
CA SER A 212 10.30 -3.03 1.72
C SER A 212 9.93 -2.41 3.05
N SER A 213 9.76 -1.09 3.07
CA SER A 213 9.42 -0.40 4.30
C SER A 213 7.99 -0.67 4.76
N PHE A 214 7.02 -0.85 3.87
CA PHE A 214 5.66 -1.25 4.25
C PHE A 214 5.62 -2.63 4.93
N VAL A 215 6.41 -3.58 4.44
CA VAL A 215 6.49 -4.91 5.08
C VAL A 215 7.07 -4.81 6.49
N VAL A 216 8.16 -4.05 6.66
CA VAL A 216 8.77 -3.83 7.98
C VAL A 216 7.84 -3.02 8.91
N LEU A 217 7.10 -2.05 8.37
CA LEU A 217 6.11 -1.28 9.13
C LEU A 217 4.98 -2.19 9.64
N ASN A 218 4.48 -3.09 8.80
CA ASN A 218 3.39 -3.99 9.16
C ASN A 218 3.82 -5.02 10.22
N SER A 219 5.09 -5.41 10.27
CA SER A 219 5.57 -6.33 11.32
C SER A 219 5.62 -5.70 12.72
N TYR A 220 5.56 -4.36 12.84
CA TYR A 220 5.38 -3.69 14.14
C TYR A 220 3.97 -3.85 14.72
N LEU A 221 2.95 -3.99 13.88
CA LEU A 221 1.55 -3.96 14.33
C LEU A 221 1.22 -5.05 15.37
N PRO A 222 1.60 -6.33 15.18
CA PRO A 222 1.39 -7.36 16.21
C PRO A 222 2.11 -7.06 17.53
N VAL A 223 3.29 -6.45 17.48
CA VAL A 223 4.09 -6.13 18.68
C VAL A 223 3.48 -4.97 19.46
N LEU A 224 2.98 -3.95 18.74
CA LEU A 224 2.30 -2.81 19.35
C LEU A 224 1.00 -3.25 20.03
N VAL A 225 0.23 -4.12 19.38
CA VAL A 225 -1.02 -4.66 19.93
C VAL A 225 -0.75 -5.55 21.14
N ALA A 226 0.21 -6.48 21.07
CA ALA A 226 0.49 -7.43 22.16
C ALA A 226 0.92 -6.75 23.48
N ASN A 227 1.44 -5.53 23.42
CA ASN A 227 1.89 -4.76 24.58
C ASN A 227 0.96 -3.57 24.88
N ASP A 228 -0.21 -3.46 24.24
CA ASP A 228 -1.14 -2.35 24.48
C ASP A 228 -1.83 -2.47 25.86
N PRO A 229 -1.85 -1.40 26.69
CA PRO A 229 -2.47 -1.44 28.02
C PRO A 229 -3.94 -1.86 28.04
N SER A 230 -4.71 -1.48 27.00
CA SER A 230 -6.16 -1.74 26.95
C SER A 230 -6.53 -3.23 26.90
N LEU A 231 -5.60 -4.09 26.50
CA LEU A 231 -5.78 -5.54 26.46
C LEU A 231 -5.41 -6.23 27.78
N GLN A 232 -4.69 -5.53 28.66
CA GLN A 232 -4.24 -6.04 29.95
C GLN A 232 -5.26 -5.69 31.05
N GLU A 233 -5.92 -4.53 30.96
CA GLU A 233 -7.03 -4.15 31.84
C GLU A 233 -8.22 -5.11 31.73
N GLY A 234 -8.55 -5.58 30.52
CA GLY A 234 -9.64 -6.54 30.30
C GLY A 234 -9.37 -7.98 30.76
N LYS A 235 -8.13 -8.30 31.19
CA LYS A 235 -7.78 -9.61 31.80
C LYS A 235 -7.74 -9.56 33.33
N GLY A 236 -7.84 -8.36 33.92
CA GLY A 236 -7.76 -8.15 35.36
C GLY A 236 -9.09 -8.31 36.11
N ASP A 237 -10.23 -8.46 35.41
CA ASP A 237 -11.56 -8.34 36.00
C ASP A 237 -12.42 -9.63 35.92
N ASP A 238 -11.80 -10.79 35.71
CA ASP A 238 -12.47 -12.09 35.93
C ASP A 238 -12.55 -12.47 37.44
N GLY A 239 -12.43 -11.48 38.33
CA GLY A 239 -12.52 -11.67 39.76
C GLY A 239 -12.66 -10.35 40.52
N ALA A 240 -13.90 -9.87 40.66
CA ALA A 240 -14.34 -8.65 41.35
C ALA A 240 -14.08 -7.37 40.54
N GLU A 241 -15.07 -6.85 39.82
CA GLU A 241 -16.10 -5.96 40.39
C GLU A 241 -17.43 -5.99 39.60
N MET A 242 -18.33 -6.89 39.99
CA MET A 242 -19.75 -6.80 39.65
C MET A 242 -20.48 -6.06 40.79
N SER A 243 -20.52 -4.73 40.78
CA SER A 243 -21.63 -3.90 41.32
C SER A 243 -21.26 -2.42 41.43
N SER A 244 -22.25 -1.58 41.13
CA SER A 244 -22.32 -0.13 41.37
C SER A 244 -21.57 0.77 40.38
N PHE A 245 -22.31 1.38 39.45
CA PHE A 245 -22.78 2.75 39.66
C PHE A 245 -23.78 3.13 38.56
N ASP A 246 -25.05 3.22 38.95
CA ASP A 246 -26.08 3.99 38.26
C ASP A 246 -26.47 5.15 39.20
N ARG A 247 -26.35 6.40 38.70
CA ARG A 247 -27.26 7.56 38.85
C ARG A 247 -26.58 8.92 39.05
N ASP A 248 -27.17 9.84 38.30
CA ASP A 248 -27.28 11.30 38.44
C ASP A 248 -26.19 12.22 37.85
N GLY A 249 -26.44 12.63 36.60
CA GLY A 249 -26.86 14.01 36.32
C GLY A 249 -25.79 15.06 36.00
N GLY A 250 -25.67 15.45 34.72
CA GLY A 250 -24.88 16.62 34.31
C GLY A 250 -24.68 16.81 32.81
N ASN A 251 -25.76 17.08 32.09
CA ASN A 251 -25.83 17.36 30.65
C ASN A 251 -24.98 18.57 30.20
N SER A 252 -24.16 18.41 29.15
CA SER A 252 -24.06 19.41 28.07
C SER A 252 -23.65 18.69 26.78
N GLY A 253 -24.62 18.57 25.88
CA GLY A 253 -24.58 17.63 24.77
C GLY A 253 -24.12 18.20 23.43
N TRP A 254 -23.93 17.28 22.49
CA TRP A 254 -24.14 17.45 21.05
C TRP A 254 -24.55 16.09 20.47
N ASN A 255 -25.85 15.82 20.44
CA ASN A 255 -26.46 14.77 19.60
C ASN A 255 -27.42 15.46 18.65
N ALA A 256 -27.27 15.19 17.36
CA ALA A 256 -28.33 15.01 16.36
C ALA A 256 -27.62 14.69 15.01
N TRP A 257 -28.01 13.73 14.16
CA TRP A 257 -29.37 13.30 13.82
C TRP A 257 -29.41 11.85 13.29
N GLY A 258 -30.37 11.09 13.81
CA GLY A 258 -30.86 9.76 13.41
C GLY A 258 -31.83 9.37 14.55
N ASN A 259 -33.10 9.05 14.37
CA ASN A 259 -33.92 8.57 13.26
C ASN A 259 -35.31 9.24 13.37
N ASP A 260 -36.20 8.98 12.41
CA ASP A 260 -37.63 8.76 12.72
C ASP A 260 -38.26 7.76 11.73
N ASP A 261 -39.11 6.91 12.33
CA ASP A 261 -40.30 6.18 11.86
C ASP A 261 -40.20 4.93 10.96
N ALA A 262 -40.55 3.75 11.52
CA ALA A 262 -41.93 3.22 11.58
C ALA A 262 -42.00 1.67 11.76
N ASP A 263 -42.50 1.24 12.93
CA ASP A 263 -43.42 0.14 13.30
C ASP A 263 -43.54 -1.18 12.47
N ALA A 264 -43.49 -2.34 13.17
CA ALA A 264 -44.69 -3.14 13.47
C ALA A 264 -44.39 -4.49 14.17
N ASP A 265 -45.18 -4.72 15.23
CA ASP A 265 -45.76 -5.96 15.77
C ASP A 265 -44.97 -6.95 16.66
N SER A 266 -45.35 -6.84 17.94
CA SER A 266 -45.32 -7.70 19.11
C SER A 266 -46.07 -9.05 18.98
N LEU A 267 -45.71 -10.03 19.83
CA LEU A 267 -46.66 -10.76 20.69
C LEU A 267 -45.98 -11.53 21.85
N ASP A 268 -46.60 -11.41 23.02
CA ASP A 268 -46.22 -11.78 24.39
C ASP A 268 -46.15 -13.30 24.72
N GLY A 269 -45.52 -13.61 25.88
CA GLY A 269 -46.14 -14.57 26.82
C GLY A 269 -45.25 -15.42 27.74
N LEU A 270 -45.05 -14.92 28.97
CA LEU A 270 -45.06 -15.66 30.28
C LEU A 270 -43.85 -16.50 30.74
N GLN A 271 -43.28 -16.05 31.87
CA GLN A 271 -42.51 -16.79 32.92
C GLN A 271 -43.48 -17.51 33.89
N PRO A 272 -43.10 -18.54 34.72
CA PRO A 272 -42.12 -18.37 35.83
C PRO A 272 -41.30 -19.59 36.36
N SER A 273 -40.13 -19.26 36.97
CA SER A 273 -39.39 -19.82 38.13
C SER A 273 -39.36 -21.33 38.51
N GLY A 274 -38.15 -21.87 38.79
CA GLY A 274 -37.88 -22.98 39.75
C GLY A 274 -36.71 -23.94 39.43
N GLN A 275 -35.63 -23.92 40.23
CA GLN A 275 -34.45 -24.83 40.25
C GLN A 275 -34.75 -26.21 40.93
N PRO A 276 -33.82 -27.22 41.02
CA PRO A 276 -32.61 -27.58 40.24
C PRO A 276 -32.49 -29.11 39.87
N GLN A 277 -31.45 -29.46 39.10
CA GLN A 277 -30.75 -30.78 38.95
C GLN A 277 -31.08 -31.78 37.80
N SER A 278 -30.01 -32.02 37.02
CA SER A 278 -29.46 -33.31 36.53
C SER A 278 -29.74 -33.80 35.09
N SER A 279 -28.68 -34.41 34.54
CA SER A 279 -28.53 -35.28 33.34
C SER A 279 -28.51 -34.69 31.91
N LEU A 280 -27.30 -34.72 31.33
CA LEU A 280 -26.92 -35.29 30.03
C LEU A 280 -28.03 -35.41 28.95
N GLU A 281 -27.93 -34.63 27.86
CA GLU A 281 -27.83 -35.08 26.44
C GLU A 281 -28.19 -33.97 25.43
N GLY A 282 -27.43 -33.93 24.32
CA GLY A 282 -27.75 -33.47 22.97
C GLY A 282 -28.68 -32.26 22.73
N GLY A 283 -28.11 -31.16 22.22
CA GLY A 283 -28.88 -30.09 21.59
C GLY A 283 -28.00 -29.05 20.88
N MET A 284 -27.96 -29.12 19.55
CA MET A 284 -27.24 -28.20 18.68
C MET A 284 -27.92 -26.83 18.68
N GLY A 285 -27.48 -25.93 19.57
CA GLY A 285 -27.84 -24.51 19.52
C GLY A 285 -27.10 -23.76 18.41
N PRO A 286 -27.67 -22.68 17.86
CA PRO A 286 -27.04 -21.90 16.79
C PRO A 286 -25.75 -21.29 17.32
N LYS A 287 -24.61 -21.72 16.76
CA LYS A 287 -23.30 -21.11 17.02
C LYS A 287 -23.38 -19.65 16.63
N THR A 288 -23.45 -18.76 17.61
CA THR A 288 -23.03 -17.37 17.46
C THR A 288 -21.64 -17.36 16.82
N PRO A 289 -21.38 -16.53 15.80
CA PRO A 289 -20.05 -16.45 15.20
C PRO A 289 -19.05 -16.07 16.31
N PRO A 290 -17.83 -16.65 16.30
CA PRO A 290 -16.84 -16.35 17.32
C PRO A 290 -16.62 -14.83 17.36
N SER A 291 -16.82 -14.24 18.54
CA SER A 291 -16.47 -12.84 18.77
C SER A 291 -15.00 -12.66 18.39
N SER A 292 -14.73 -11.77 17.45
CA SER A 292 -13.36 -11.43 17.04
C SER A 292 -12.53 -11.12 18.29
N SER A 293 -11.35 -11.72 18.44
CA SER A 293 -10.50 -11.47 19.61
C SER A 293 -10.25 -9.97 19.80
N PRO A 294 -10.22 -9.47 21.05
CA PRO A 294 -10.03 -8.04 21.31
C PRO A 294 -8.73 -7.50 20.70
N GLU A 295 -7.68 -8.33 20.60
CA GLU A 295 -6.42 -8.02 19.92
C GLU A 295 -6.61 -7.73 18.43
N LEU A 296 -7.45 -8.52 17.75
CA LEU A 296 -7.74 -8.36 16.32
C LEU A 296 -8.54 -7.09 16.04
N GLN A 297 -9.50 -6.76 16.93
CA GLN A 297 -10.24 -5.50 16.84
C GLN A 297 -9.31 -4.29 17.01
N LEU A 298 -8.40 -4.34 17.98
CA LEU A 298 -7.42 -3.28 18.21
C LEU A 298 -6.45 -3.12 17.02
N SER A 299 -5.92 -4.24 16.52
CA SER A 299 -5.05 -4.28 15.33
C SER A 299 -5.74 -3.64 14.11
N THR A 300 -7.01 -4.00 13.87
CA THR A 300 -7.81 -3.43 12.78
C THR A 300 -8.03 -1.93 12.97
N LYS A 301 -8.29 -1.48 14.19
CA LYS A 301 -8.52 -0.06 14.52
C LYS A 301 -7.26 0.79 14.33
N ILE A 302 -6.10 0.31 14.78
CA ILE A 302 -4.81 0.98 14.57
C ILE A 302 -4.47 1.00 13.07
N SER A 303 -4.54 -0.14 12.39
CA SER A 303 -4.21 -0.23 10.97
C SER A 303 -5.10 0.66 10.10
N SER A 304 -6.44 0.60 10.26
CA SER A 304 -7.39 1.40 9.48
C SER A 304 -7.19 2.91 9.66
N ARG A 305 -6.90 3.36 10.89
CA ARG A 305 -6.56 4.76 11.18
C ARG A 305 -5.24 5.17 10.52
N GLY A 306 -4.20 4.34 10.58
CA GLY A 306 -2.93 4.65 9.95
C GLY A 306 -3.01 4.74 8.43
N ILE A 307 -3.71 3.79 7.80
CA ILE A 307 -3.95 3.80 6.36
C ILE A 307 -4.77 5.06 5.97
N GLY A 308 -5.82 5.38 6.72
CA GLY A 308 -6.64 6.57 6.47
C GLY A 308 -5.84 7.87 6.57
N LEU A 309 -4.98 8.03 7.59
CA LEU A 309 -4.09 9.18 7.72
C LEU A 309 -3.07 9.27 6.58
N GLY A 310 -2.53 8.13 6.14
CA GLY A 310 -1.65 8.04 4.97
C GLY A 310 -2.31 8.57 3.70
N TYR A 311 -3.54 8.13 3.40
CA TYR A 311 -4.27 8.63 2.23
C TYR A 311 -4.62 10.11 2.32
N CYS A 312 -5.01 10.60 3.50
CA CYS A 312 -5.24 12.03 3.71
C CYS A 312 -3.97 12.85 3.42
N ALA A 313 -2.81 12.39 3.89
CA ALA A 313 -1.53 13.01 3.60
C ALA A 313 -1.17 12.96 2.10
N ALA A 314 -1.40 11.81 1.45
CA ALA A 314 -1.22 11.65 0.02
C ALA A 314 -2.04 12.65 -0.79
N VAL A 315 -3.34 12.78 -0.52
CA VAL A 315 -4.21 13.76 -1.19
C VAL A 315 -3.73 15.19 -0.91
N PHE A 316 -3.36 15.50 0.33
CA PHE A 316 -2.84 16.82 0.70
C PHE A 316 -1.56 17.20 -0.07
N VAL A 317 -0.56 16.32 -0.08
CA VAL A 317 0.70 16.55 -0.81
C VAL A 317 0.47 16.55 -2.32
N GLN A 318 -0.47 15.75 -2.84
CA GLN A 318 -0.83 15.76 -4.24
C GLN A 318 -1.45 17.09 -4.68
N ILE A 319 -2.31 17.71 -3.85
CA ILE A 319 -2.84 19.05 -4.10
C ILE A 319 -1.71 20.09 -4.12
N ILE A 320 -0.79 20.05 -3.15
CA ILE A 320 0.38 20.93 -3.12
C ILE A 320 1.23 20.74 -4.38
N SER A 321 1.42 19.50 -4.81
CA SER A 321 2.19 19.15 -6.01
C SER A 321 1.57 19.74 -7.27
N ILE A 322 0.24 19.69 -7.40
CA ILE A 322 -0.50 20.29 -8.51
C ILE A 322 -0.35 21.82 -8.50
N ILE A 323 -0.51 22.46 -7.34
CA ILE A 323 -0.34 23.92 -7.19
C ILE A 323 1.09 24.34 -7.57
N MET A 324 2.08 23.57 -7.12
CA MET A 324 3.47 23.79 -7.45
C MET A 324 3.73 23.64 -8.94
N LEU A 325 3.19 22.61 -9.60
CA LEU A 325 3.31 22.43 -11.05
C LEU A 325 2.72 23.60 -11.83
N ILE A 326 1.51 24.04 -11.47
CA ILE A 326 0.86 25.17 -12.14
C ILE A 326 1.70 26.44 -11.96
N THR A 327 2.21 26.68 -10.76
CA THR A 327 3.03 27.86 -10.45
C THR A 327 4.35 27.83 -11.21
N LEU A 328 5.09 26.72 -11.17
CA LEU A 328 6.37 26.56 -11.85
C LEU A 328 6.22 26.55 -13.37
N SER A 329 5.12 26.04 -13.92
CA SER A 329 4.85 26.06 -15.37
C SER A 329 4.74 27.48 -15.96
N LYS A 330 4.38 28.47 -15.13
CA LYS A 330 4.31 29.88 -15.53
C LYS A 330 5.67 30.60 -15.47
N THR A 331 6.67 30.00 -14.81
CA THR A 331 8.00 30.60 -14.67
C THR A 331 8.86 30.36 -15.90
N SER A 332 9.96 31.12 -16.04
CA SER A 332 10.95 30.91 -17.11
C SER A 332 11.63 29.53 -17.05
N LEU A 333 11.60 28.85 -15.89
CA LEU A 333 12.22 27.54 -15.69
C LEU A 333 11.59 26.44 -16.57
N ALA A 334 10.27 26.49 -16.76
CA ALA A 334 9.57 25.53 -17.62
C ALA A 334 9.93 25.69 -19.11
N LYS A 335 10.42 26.86 -19.52
CA LYS A 335 10.92 27.11 -20.87
C LYS A 335 12.31 26.54 -21.10
N VAL A 336 13.10 26.33 -20.04
CA VAL A 336 14.45 25.73 -20.11
C VAL A 336 14.36 24.21 -20.16
N SER A 337 13.48 23.60 -19.37
CA SER A 337 13.25 22.15 -19.38
C SER A 337 11.80 21.84 -18.97
N ALA A 338 11.09 21.10 -19.84
CA ALA A 338 9.69 20.73 -19.60
C ALA A 338 9.54 19.70 -18.46
N THR A 339 10.61 18.97 -18.13
CA THR A 339 10.63 17.97 -17.05
C THR A 339 10.96 18.56 -15.67
N LEU A 340 11.54 19.75 -15.60
CA LEU A 340 11.99 20.36 -14.34
C LEU A 340 10.88 20.54 -13.29
N PRO A 341 9.66 21.01 -13.63
CA PRO A 341 8.57 21.12 -12.64
C PRO A 341 8.20 19.77 -12.01
N MET A 342 8.21 18.68 -12.78
CA MET A 342 7.90 17.33 -12.26
C MET A 342 8.99 16.83 -11.32
N ARG A 343 10.26 17.17 -11.58
CA ARG A 343 11.36 16.82 -10.69
C ARG A 343 11.31 17.58 -9.36
N PHE A 344 10.85 18.84 -9.36
CA PHE A 344 10.59 19.57 -8.11
C PHE A 344 9.49 18.92 -7.28
N VAL A 345 8.46 18.35 -7.93
CA VAL A 345 7.45 17.54 -7.23
C VAL A 345 8.08 16.31 -6.58
N LEU A 346 8.91 15.56 -7.30
CA LEU A 346 9.61 14.40 -6.75
C LEU A 346 10.58 14.77 -5.61
N LEU A 347 11.19 15.95 -5.68
CA LEU A 347 11.98 16.51 -4.59
C LEU A 347 11.12 16.78 -3.34
N LEU A 348 9.97 17.44 -3.50
CA LEU A 348 9.02 17.70 -2.41
C LEU A 348 8.56 16.38 -1.75
N VAL A 349 8.17 15.41 -2.57
CA VAL A 349 7.75 14.08 -2.11
C VAL A 349 8.89 13.37 -1.35
N GLY A 350 10.12 13.46 -1.84
CA GLY A 350 11.29 12.89 -1.18
C GLY A 350 11.61 13.57 0.16
N ILE A 351 11.52 14.90 0.23
CA ILE A 351 11.67 15.67 1.47
C ILE A 351 10.60 15.27 2.48
N TRP A 352 9.33 15.17 2.04
CA TRP A 352 8.24 14.74 2.90
C TRP A 352 8.48 13.35 3.48
N TRP A 353 8.84 12.38 2.63
CA TRP A 353 9.13 11.01 3.05
C TRP A 353 10.30 10.96 4.03
N GLY A 354 11.39 11.68 3.76
CA GLY A 354 12.55 11.75 4.65
C GLY A 354 12.26 12.44 5.98
N ALA A 355 11.50 13.53 5.97
CA ALA A 355 11.12 14.28 7.17
C ALA A 355 10.25 13.45 8.11
N PHE A 356 9.20 12.80 7.60
CA PHE A 356 8.35 11.95 8.42
C PHE A 356 9.05 10.64 8.82
N THR A 357 9.96 10.11 8.01
CA THR A 357 10.84 8.99 8.43
C THR A 357 11.71 9.39 9.62
N LEU A 358 12.22 10.63 9.66
CA LEU A 358 12.96 11.16 10.80
C LEU A 358 12.08 11.30 12.06
N VAL A 359 10.83 11.74 11.88
CA VAL A 359 9.84 11.76 12.98
C VAL A 359 9.59 10.34 13.51
N THR A 360 9.37 9.37 12.61
CA THR A 360 9.24 7.95 12.98
C THR A 360 10.45 7.46 13.77
N ARG A 361 11.66 7.81 13.35
CA ARG A 361 12.90 7.42 14.05
C ARG A 361 12.90 7.82 15.52
N ASN A 362 12.39 9.01 15.81
CA ASN A 362 12.41 9.59 17.15
C ASN A 362 11.25 9.09 18.01
N LEU A 363 10.09 8.82 17.41
CA LEU A 363 8.88 8.39 18.11
C LEU A 363 8.78 6.87 18.29
N LEU A 364 9.20 6.08 17.29
CA LEU A 364 9.08 4.63 17.30
C LEU A 364 10.19 4.01 18.15
N LYS A 365 9.85 3.30 19.22
CA LYS A 365 10.81 2.60 20.07
C LYS A 365 11.38 1.37 19.33
N THR A 366 12.63 1.03 19.64
CA THR A 366 13.21 -0.22 19.15
C THR A 366 12.68 -1.38 19.99
N ARG A 367 12.02 -2.35 19.34
CA ARG A 367 11.54 -3.58 19.97
C ARG A 367 12.38 -4.73 19.40
N PRO A 368 13.36 -5.26 20.15
CA PRO A 368 14.25 -6.29 19.63
C PRO A 368 13.48 -7.61 19.45
N GLY A 369 13.62 -8.23 18.28
CA GLY A 369 13.18 -9.59 18.01
C GLY A 369 14.02 -10.65 18.74
N PRO A 370 13.68 -11.94 18.62
CA PRO A 370 14.50 -13.02 19.16
C PRO A 370 15.96 -12.87 18.73
N PRO A 371 16.92 -13.15 19.64
CA PRO A 371 18.31 -13.21 19.24
C PRO A 371 18.44 -14.28 18.16
N LEU A 372 19.22 -13.98 17.12
CA LEU A 372 19.72 -15.07 16.30
C LEU A 372 20.59 -15.90 17.23
N ASP A 373 20.29 -17.20 17.37
CA ASP A 373 21.22 -18.17 17.95
C ASP A 373 22.42 -18.27 17.00
N THR A 374 23.23 -17.21 17.02
CA THR A 374 24.59 -17.25 16.58
C THR A 374 25.28 -18.16 17.55
N VAL A 375 25.30 -19.46 17.25
CA VAL A 375 26.39 -20.33 17.70
C VAL A 375 27.65 -19.50 17.50
N SER A 376 28.24 -19.16 18.64
CA SER A 376 29.48 -18.40 18.81
C SER A 376 30.47 -18.70 17.69
N THR A 377 30.36 -17.98 16.59
CA THR A 377 31.34 -17.99 15.51
C THR A 377 31.92 -16.60 15.47
N LYS A 378 32.69 -16.33 16.53
CA LYS A 378 33.76 -15.32 16.50
C LYS A 378 34.59 -15.57 15.24
N GLY A 379 34.28 -14.88 14.14
CA GLY A 379 35.01 -14.97 12.87
C GLY A 379 34.19 -15.14 11.58
N ALA A 380 32.88 -15.39 11.63
CA ALA A 380 32.07 -15.40 10.40
C ALA A 380 31.76 -13.96 9.94
N GLY A 381 32.15 -13.60 8.72
CA GLY A 381 31.86 -12.26 8.17
C GLY A 381 30.35 -12.01 8.05
N LYS A 382 29.91 -10.78 8.37
CA LYS A 382 28.49 -10.34 8.38
C LYS A 382 27.70 -10.77 7.13
N TRP A 383 28.36 -10.81 5.96
CA TRP A 383 27.80 -11.27 4.69
C TRP A 383 27.40 -12.75 4.67
N ARG A 384 28.18 -13.66 5.28
CA ARG A 384 27.85 -15.09 5.34
C ARG A 384 26.64 -15.35 6.24
N THR A 385 26.53 -14.62 7.35
CA THR A 385 25.35 -14.64 8.22
C THR A 385 24.11 -14.14 7.47
N TRP A 386 24.25 -13.03 6.74
CA TRP A 386 23.18 -12.50 5.89
C TRP A 386 22.72 -13.52 4.83
N LEU A 387 23.65 -14.16 4.11
CA LEU A 387 23.29 -15.18 3.12
C LEU A 387 22.55 -16.39 3.72
N ARG A 388 22.93 -16.83 4.93
CA ARG A 388 22.22 -17.92 5.63
C ARG A 388 20.80 -17.53 6.02
N LEU A 389 20.61 -16.29 6.50
CA LEU A 389 19.31 -15.75 6.86
C LEU A 389 18.39 -15.58 5.65
N VAL A 390 18.93 -15.10 4.52
CA VAL A 390 18.21 -15.09 3.24
C VAL A 390 17.84 -16.52 2.85
N GLY A 391 18.77 -17.47 2.96
CA GLY A 391 18.49 -18.89 2.72
C GLY A 391 17.37 -19.44 3.61
N PHE A 392 17.31 -19.05 4.88
CA PHE A 392 16.24 -19.39 5.80
C PHE A 392 14.89 -18.78 5.39
N ALA A 393 14.85 -17.49 5.01
CA ALA A 393 13.63 -16.83 4.55
C ALA A 393 13.04 -17.52 3.31
N TRP A 394 13.90 -17.85 2.35
CA TRP A 394 13.52 -18.60 1.16
C TRP A 394 13.06 -20.03 1.48
N LYS A 395 13.73 -20.71 2.43
CA LYS A 395 13.32 -22.04 2.90
C LYS A 395 11.94 -21.99 3.58
N SER A 396 11.70 -21.02 4.46
CA SER A 396 10.43 -20.82 5.17
C SER A 396 9.28 -20.48 4.21
N LEU A 397 9.53 -19.63 3.20
CA LEU A 397 8.55 -19.37 2.14
C LEU A 397 8.24 -20.66 1.38
N TRP A 398 9.26 -21.45 1.02
CA TRP A 398 9.07 -22.71 0.30
C TRP A 398 8.28 -23.75 1.11
N GLU A 399 8.54 -23.84 2.41
CA GLU A 399 7.77 -24.68 3.34
C GLU A 399 6.31 -24.24 3.41
N THR A 400 6.05 -22.93 3.49
CA THR A 400 4.70 -22.37 3.46
C THR A 400 4.00 -22.67 2.14
N VAL A 401 4.69 -22.52 1.00
CA VAL A 401 4.18 -22.89 -0.33
C VAL A 401 3.87 -24.38 -0.39
N LYS A 402 4.71 -25.24 0.19
CA LYS A 402 4.46 -26.69 0.25
C LYS A 402 3.21 -27.04 1.05
N VAL A 403 2.96 -26.35 2.17
CA VAL A 403 1.73 -26.51 2.96
C VAL A 403 0.53 -25.98 2.19
N ALA A 404 0.60 -24.76 1.67
CA ALA A 404 -0.44 -24.15 0.84
C ALA A 404 -0.77 -25.01 -0.39
N SER A 405 0.22 -25.70 -0.97
CA SER A 405 0.04 -26.57 -2.14
C SER A 405 -0.85 -27.80 -1.87
N LYS A 406 -1.07 -28.15 -0.60
CA LYS A 406 -1.98 -29.22 -0.20
C LYS A 406 -3.42 -28.74 -0.03
N LEU A 407 -3.64 -27.43 0.00
CA LEU A 407 -4.95 -26.80 0.19
C LEU A 407 -5.45 -26.31 -1.17
N ARG A 408 -6.41 -27.04 -1.75
CA ARG A 408 -6.87 -26.80 -3.12
C ARG A 408 -7.49 -25.42 -3.25
N GLU A 409 -8.34 -25.04 -2.30
CA GLU A 409 -9.04 -23.74 -2.33
C GLU A 409 -8.07 -22.57 -2.18
N VAL A 410 -6.99 -22.74 -1.39
CA VAL A 410 -5.93 -21.74 -1.23
C VAL A 410 -5.17 -21.51 -2.53
N ILE A 411 -4.75 -22.57 -3.24
CA ILE A 411 -4.02 -22.41 -4.50
C ILE A 411 -4.91 -21.72 -5.55
N ILE A 412 -6.16 -22.16 -5.71
CA ILE A 412 -7.07 -21.57 -6.71
C ILE A 412 -7.24 -20.08 -6.42
N PHE A 413 -7.44 -19.73 -5.15
CA PHE A 413 -7.53 -18.33 -4.75
C PHE A 413 -6.22 -17.56 -4.98
N LEU A 414 -5.06 -18.11 -4.64
CA LEU A 414 -3.77 -17.44 -4.86
C LEU A 414 -3.49 -17.22 -6.35
N VAL A 415 -3.85 -18.15 -7.23
CA VAL A 415 -3.75 -17.96 -8.69
C VAL A 415 -4.72 -16.88 -9.16
N ALA A 416 -5.94 -16.85 -8.65
CA ALA A 416 -6.91 -15.79 -8.96
C ALA A 416 -6.40 -14.42 -8.49
N TRP A 417 -5.87 -14.35 -7.27
CA TRP A 417 -5.30 -13.13 -6.68
C TRP A 417 -4.05 -12.66 -7.42
N PHE A 418 -3.19 -13.58 -7.87
CA PHE A 418 -2.03 -13.27 -8.70
C PHE A 418 -2.45 -12.55 -9.97
N LEU A 419 -3.40 -13.11 -10.73
CA LEU A 419 -3.91 -12.50 -11.96
C LEU A 419 -4.61 -11.16 -11.69
N LEU A 420 -5.42 -11.10 -10.63
CA LEU A 420 -6.18 -9.89 -10.28
C LEU A 420 -5.27 -8.75 -9.79
N SER A 421 -4.24 -9.05 -8.99
CA SER A 421 -3.27 -8.07 -8.52
C SER A 421 -2.46 -7.48 -9.67
N ASP A 422 -1.97 -8.33 -10.58
CA ASP A 422 -1.28 -7.87 -11.79
C ASP A 422 -2.18 -6.99 -12.66
N ALA A 423 -3.45 -7.39 -12.84
CA ALA A 423 -4.43 -6.58 -13.55
C ALA A 423 -4.64 -5.20 -12.92
N MET A 424 -4.80 -5.12 -11.59
CA MET A 424 -4.97 -3.85 -10.87
C MET A 424 -3.75 -2.92 -11.03
N ALA A 425 -2.54 -3.47 -10.88
CA ALA A 425 -1.31 -2.72 -11.08
C ALA A 425 -1.15 -2.23 -12.53
N THR A 426 -1.47 -3.09 -13.49
CA THR A 426 -1.35 -2.80 -14.92
C THR A 426 -2.33 -1.73 -15.38
N VAL A 427 -3.60 -1.78 -14.93
CA VAL A 427 -4.58 -0.73 -15.23
C VAL A 427 -4.13 0.61 -14.66
N SER A 428 -3.66 0.62 -13.40
CA SER A 428 -3.19 1.86 -12.75
C SER A 428 -2.04 2.51 -13.51
N GLY A 429 -1.01 1.74 -13.87
CA GLY A 429 0.13 2.24 -14.66
C GLY A 429 -0.26 2.64 -16.08
N THR A 430 -1.07 1.82 -16.76
CA THR A 430 -1.49 2.05 -18.15
C THR A 430 -2.39 3.26 -18.27
N ALA A 431 -3.29 3.50 -17.31
CA ALA A 431 -4.17 4.66 -17.30
C ALA A 431 -3.38 5.97 -17.28
N ILE A 432 -2.31 6.06 -16.48
CA ILE A 432 -1.45 7.26 -16.38
C ILE A 432 -0.74 7.52 -17.71
N LEU A 433 -0.10 6.50 -18.29
CA LEU A 433 0.58 6.64 -19.58
C LEU A 433 -0.40 6.94 -20.71
N PHE A 434 -1.56 6.27 -20.74
CA PHE A 434 -2.61 6.52 -21.72
C PHE A 434 -3.15 7.96 -21.62
N ALA A 435 -3.41 8.44 -20.40
CA ALA A 435 -3.82 9.82 -20.15
C ALA A 435 -2.83 10.84 -20.73
N ARG A 436 -1.52 10.59 -20.56
CA ARG A 436 -0.47 11.48 -21.03
C ARG A 436 -0.25 11.42 -22.54
N THR A 437 -0.17 10.21 -23.08
CA THR A 437 0.34 9.97 -24.43
C THR A 437 -0.77 10.03 -25.49
N GLU A 438 -1.93 9.46 -25.20
CA GLU A 438 -3.05 9.35 -26.14
C GLU A 438 -4.05 10.51 -25.97
N LEU A 439 -4.50 10.74 -24.73
CA LEU A 439 -5.44 11.82 -24.42
C LEU A 439 -4.77 13.20 -24.28
N LYS A 440 -3.44 13.24 -24.27
CA LYS A 440 -2.62 14.47 -24.17
C LYS A 440 -2.97 15.32 -22.94
N LEU A 441 -3.33 14.67 -21.82
CA LEU A 441 -3.59 15.39 -20.57
C LEU A 441 -2.34 16.14 -20.11
N SER A 442 -2.56 17.34 -19.58
CA SER A 442 -1.52 18.09 -18.90
C SER A 442 -1.16 17.41 -17.58
N THR A 443 0.09 17.55 -17.13
CA THR A 443 0.57 16.96 -15.88
C THR A 443 -0.32 17.29 -14.66
N PRO A 444 -0.85 18.51 -14.48
CA PRO A 444 -1.80 18.81 -13.42
C PRO A 444 -3.09 17.97 -13.48
N LEU A 445 -3.63 17.72 -14.67
CA LEU A 445 -4.84 16.89 -14.84
C LEU A 445 -4.60 15.43 -14.49
N ILE A 446 -3.39 14.92 -14.76
CA ILE A 446 -3.02 13.56 -14.34
C ILE A 446 -2.86 13.50 -12.82
N GLY A 447 -2.32 14.56 -12.21
CA GLY A 447 -2.31 14.67 -10.76
C GLY A 447 -3.73 14.66 -10.16
N LEU A 448 -4.68 15.35 -10.80
CA LEU A 448 -6.10 15.34 -10.43
C LEU A 448 -6.76 13.96 -10.65
N LEU A 449 -6.36 13.25 -11.71
CA LEU A 449 -6.81 11.89 -11.98
C LEU A 449 -6.43 10.94 -10.84
N SER A 450 -5.21 11.06 -10.32
CA SER A 450 -4.75 10.29 -9.16
C SER A 450 -5.54 10.63 -7.89
N ILE A 451 -5.81 11.90 -7.60
CA ILE A 451 -6.69 12.30 -6.48
C ILE A 451 -8.06 11.64 -6.62
N THR A 452 -8.64 11.70 -7.82
CA THR A 452 -9.95 11.13 -8.12
C THR A 452 -9.97 9.62 -7.82
N ALA A 453 -8.96 8.88 -8.27
CA ALA A 453 -8.83 7.44 -8.01
C ALA A 453 -8.62 7.12 -6.52
N THR A 454 -7.77 7.87 -5.81
CA THR A 454 -7.48 7.62 -4.39
C THR A 454 -8.69 7.91 -3.50
N VAL A 455 -9.37 9.05 -3.69
CA VAL A 455 -10.55 9.42 -2.91
C VAL A 455 -11.69 8.43 -3.17
N SER A 456 -11.93 8.08 -4.43
CA SER A 456 -12.95 7.09 -4.78
C SER A 456 -12.62 5.69 -4.25
N GLY A 457 -11.34 5.32 -4.16
CA GLY A 457 -10.89 4.07 -3.53
C GLY A 457 -11.13 4.00 -2.03
N MET A 458 -10.87 5.09 -1.31
CA MET A 458 -11.28 5.21 0.08
C MET A 458 -12.79 5.04 0.23
N THR A 459 -13.58 5.77 -0.57
CA THR A 459 -15.04 5.64 -0.55
C THR A 459 -15.49 4.21 -0.87
N GLY A 460 -14.88 3.56 -1.86
CA GLY A 460 -15.16 2.18 -2.25
C GLY A 460 -14.96 1.18 -1.12
N ALA A 461 -13.89 1.31 -0.34
CA ALA A 461 -13.60 0.43 0.78
C ALA A 461 -14.71 0.45 1.86
N PHE A 462 -15.42 1.58 2.03
CA PHE A 462 -16.56 1.72 2.93
C PHE A 462 -17.92 1.40 2.27
N LEU A 463 -18.03 1.67 0.98
CA LEU A 463 -19.24 1.42 0.19
C LEU A 463 -19.52 -0.07 0.02
N TRP A 464 -18.49 -0.87 -0.30
CA TRP A 464 -18.67 -2.30 -0.57
C TRP A 464 -19.20 -3.13 0.61
N PRO A 465 -18.77 -2.93 1.87
CA PRO A 465 -19.43 -3.52 3.03
C PRO A 465 -20.93 -3.22 3.13
N HIS A 466 -21.35 -2.00 2.81
CA HIS A 466 -22.76 -1.62 2.78
C HIS A 466 -23.51 -2.34 1.65
N VAL A 467 -22.97 -2.29 0.43
CA VAL A 467 -23.57 -2.94 -0.75
C VAL A 467 -23.70 -4.45 -0.52
N SER A 468 -22.66 -5.11 -0.02
CA SER A 468 -22.68 -6.56 0.24
C SER A 468 -23.71 -6.96 1.30
N ARG A 469 -23.89 -6.14 2.35
CA ARG A 469 -24.90 -6.40 3.39
C ARG A 469 -26.32 -6.14 2.89
N TYR A 470 -26.52 -5.06 2.14
CA TYR A 470 -27.83 -4.69 1.60
C TYR A 470 -28.36 -5.75 0.63
N PHE A 471 -27.51 -6.27 -0.25
CA PHE A 471 -27.87 -7.32 -1.21
C PHE A 471 -27.67 -8.75 -0.69
N GLY A 472 -27.21 -8.93 0.56
CA GLY A 472 -26.95 -10.26 1.13
C GLY A 472 -25.91 -11.08 0.34
N LEU A 473 -24.93 -10.41 -0.28
CA LEU A 473 -23.95 -11.05 -1.15
C LEU A 473 -22.92 -11.84 -0.34
N GLN A 474 -22.60 -13.06 -0.83
CA GLN A 474 -21.44 -13.79 -0.35
C GLN A 474 -20.14 -13.09 -0.77
N PRO A 475 -19.05 -13.20 0.00
CA PRO A 475 -17.80 -12.47 -0.29
C PRO A 475 -17.20 -12.78 -1.68
N ASN A 476 -17.30 -14.02 -2.15
CA ASN A 476 -16.89 -14.41 -3.51
C ASN A 476 -17.70 -13.70 -4.60
N HIS A 477 -19.02 -13.57 -4.43
CA HIS A 477 -19.88 -12.82 -5.35
C HIS A 477 -19.55 -11.32 -5.35
N THR A 478 -19.23 -10.74 -4.19
CA THR A 478 -18.78 -9.35 -4.10
C THR A 478 -17.46 -9.13 -4.85
N ILE A 479 -16.49 -10.05 -4.73
CA ILE A 479 -15.25 -10.01 -5.50
C ILE A 479 -15.54 -10.09 -7.00
N ILE A 480 -16.40 -11.03 -7.44
CA ILE A 480 -16.77 -11.17 -8.86
C ILE A 480 -17.44 -9.90 -9.38
N LEU A 481 -18.36 -9.30 -8.62
CA LEU A 481 -19.03 -8.07 -9.01
C LEU A 481 -18.04 -6.91 -9.16
N CYS A 482 -17.07 -6.79 -8.25
CA CYS A 482 -15.96 -5.85 -8.40
C CYS A 482 -15.16 -6.11 -9.69
N ILE A 483 -14.83 -7.36 -10.01
CA ILE A 483 -14.10 -7.72 -11.24
C ILE A 483 -14.90 -7.36 -12.49
N VAL A 484 -16.20 -7.64 -12.51
CA VAL A 484 -17.09 -7.29 -13.64
C VAL A 484 -17.16 -5.77 -13.84
N LEU A 485 -17.23 -5.00 -12.75
CA LEU A 485 -17.17 -3.54 -12.82
C LEU A 485 -15.78 -3.05 -13.26
N PHE A 486 -14.72 -3.76 -12.87
CA PHE A 486 -13.35 -3.45 -13.29
C PHE A 486 -13.16 -3.63 -14.80
N GLU A 487 -13.77 -4.67 -15.35
CA GLU A 487 -13.72 -5.02 -16.78
C GLU A 487 -14.36 -3.96 -17.69
N LEU A 488 -15.23 -3.11 -17.15
CA LEU A 488 -15.79 -1.99 -17.90
C LEU A 488 -14.70 -1.01 -18.40
N ILE A 489 -13.58 -0.89 -17.69
CA ILE A 489 -12.50 0.04 -18.03
C ILE A 489 -11.83 -0.33 -19.36
N PRO A 490 -11.21 -1.54 -19.51
CA PRO A 490 -10.61 -1.91 -20.78
C PRO A 490 -11.65 -2.06 -21.90
N LEU A 491 -12.84 -2.61 -21.61
CA LEU A 491 -13.90 -2.72 -22.62
C LEU A 491 -14.30 -1.34 -23.17
N TYR A 492 -14.45 -0.34 -22.30
CA TYR A 492 -14.70 1.03 -22.73
C TYR A 492 -13.55 1.55 -23.60
N GLY A 493 -12.28 1.34 -23.22
CA GLY A 493 -11.13 1.72 -24.04
C GLY A 493 -11.08 1.06 -25.43
N LEU A 494 -11.57 -0.17 -25.54
CA LEU A 494 -11.65 -0.93 -26.80
C LEU A 494 -12.76 -0.45 -27.73
N LEU A 495 -13.79 0.24 -27.23
CA LEU A 495 -14.88 0.78 -28.06
C LEU A 495 -14.40 1.71 -29.18
N ALA A 496 -13.25 2.38 -29.00
CA ALA A 496 -12.68 3.24 -30.05
C ALA A 496 -12.15 2.48 -31.28
N TYR A 497 -12.01 1.15 -31.22
CA TYR A 497 -11.71 0.35 -32.42
C TYR A 497 -12.94 0.18 -33.33
N ILE A 498 -14.16 0.38 -32.79
CA ILE A 498 -15.39 0.29 -33.57
C ILE A 498 -15.50 1.53 -34.46
N PRO A 499 -15.56 1.40 -35.80
CA PRO A 499 -15.51 2.54 -36.73
C PRO A 499 -16.60 3.59 -36.49
N PHE A 500 -17.81 3.16 -36.13
CA PHE A 500 -18.91 4.08 -35.80
C PHE A 500 -18.59 4.97 -34.59
N ILE A 501 -18.07 4.39 -33.51
CA ILE A 501 -17.71 5.11 -32.27
C ILE A 501 -16.49 6.00 -32.51
N LYS A 502 -15.51 5.51 -33.28
CA LYS A 502 -14.34 6.30 -33.69
C LYS A 502 -14.73 7.56 -34.46
N ASN A 503 -15.69 7.45 -35.39
CA ASN A 503 -16.16 8.58 -36.18
C ASN A 503 -17.03 9.54 -35.37
N TRP A 504 -17.72 9.05 -34.34
CA TRP A 504 -18.54 9.90 -33.48
C TRP A 504 -17.71 10.88 -32.64
N GLY A 505 -16.42 10.57 -32.39
CA GLY A 505 -15.51 11.49 -31.70
C GLY A 505 -15.79 11.65 -30.20
N VAL A 506 -16.69 10.81 -29.66
CA VAL A 506 -17.13 10.73 -28.27
C VAL A 506 -17.28 9.25 -27.94
N PHE A 507 -16.94 8.85 -26.72
CA PHE A 507 -16.85 7.47 -26.23
C PHE A 507 -15.60 6.72 -26.71
N GLY A 508 -15.13 5.80 -25.87
CA GLY A 508 -13.97 4.99 -26.16
C GLY A 508 -12.65 5.59 -25.72
N LEU A 509 -12.63 6.43 -24.69
CA LEU A 509 -11.44 7.17 -24.27
C LEU A 509 -10.87 7.99 -25.43
N GLN A 510 -11.73 8.77 -26.08
CA GLN A 510 -11.33 9.69 -27.15
C GLN A 510 -11.20 11.13 -26.65
N ARG A 511 -11.96 11.49 -25.61
CA ARG A 511 -11.94 12.82 -25.00
C ARG A 511 -11.30 12.79 -23.60
N PRO A 512 -10.56 13.84 -23.21
CA PRO A 512 -9.91 13.90 -21.90
C PRO A 512 -10.83 13.75 -20.69
N TRP A 513 -12.10 14.14 -20.79
CA TRP A 513 -13.03 14.07 -19.66
C TRP A 513 -13.50 12.64 -19.37
N GLU A 514 -13.50 11.74 -20.37
CA GLU A 514 -14.02 10.37 -20.26
C GLU A 514 -13.22 9.52 -19.26
N ILE A 515 -11.95 9.86 -19.02
CA ILE A 515 -11.08 9.12 -18.11
C ILE A 515 -11.40 9.38 -16.62
N PHE A 516 -12.01 10.52 -16.27
CA PHE A 516 -12.31 10.85 -14.87
C PHE A 516 -13.42 9.97 -14.28
N PRO A 517 -14.57 9.74 -14.95
CA PRO A 517 -15.55 8.74 -14.50
C PRO A 517 -14.94 7.34 -14.37
N LEU A 518 -14.08 6.92 -15.31
CA LEU A 518 -13.41 5.63 -15.22
C LEU A 518 -12.43 5.55 -14.05
N ALA A 519 -11.79 6.66 -13.67
CA ALA A 519 -10.95 6.71 -12.47
C ALA A 519 -11.78 6.56 -11.18
N ILE A 520 -13.02 7.06 -11.14
CA ILE A 520 -13.93 6.83 -10.02
C ILE A 520 -14.29 5.34 -9.94
N VAL A 521 -14.67 4.73 -11.08
CA VAL A 521 -14.96 3.29 -11.13
C VAL A 521 -13.75 2.48 -10.69
N HIS A 522 -12.57 2.79 -11.22
CA HIS A 522 -11.31 2.16 -10.84
C HIS A 522 -11.07 2.25 -9.33
N GLY A 523 -11.14 3.45 -8.74
CA GLY A 523 -10.92 3.62 -7.31
C GLY A 523 -11.91 2.81 -6.49
N VAL A 524 -13.22 2.99 -6.70
CA VAL A 524 -14.28 2.29 -5.96
C VAL A 524 -14.09 0.77 -5.99
N VAL A 525 -13.77 0.23 -7.16
CA VAL A 525 -13.54 -1.20 -7.36
C VAL A 525 -12.25 -1.67 -6.67
N SER A 526 -11.14 -0.97 -6.87
CA SER A 526 -9.84 -1.31 -6.25
C SER A 526 -9.92 -1.29 -4.72
N GLY A 527 -10.65 -0.34 -4.12
CA GLY A 527 -10.91 -0.31 -2.68
C GLY A 527 -11.70 -1.52 -2.17
N GLY A 528 -12.70 -1.97 -2.95
CA GLY A 528 -13.47 -3.19 -2.66
C GLY A 528 -12.62 -4.46 -2.76
N LEU A 529 -11.90 -4.63 -3.87
CA LEU A 529 -11.04 -5.78 -4.11
C LEU A 529 -9.96 -5.93 -3.04
N ALA A 530 -9.29 -4.83 -2.66
CA ALA A 530 -8.25 -4.84 -1.64
C ALA A 530 -8.76 -5.27 -0.25
N SER A 531 -10.03 -4.99 0.08
CA SER A 531 -10.64 -5.36 1.36
C SER A 531 -11.19 -6.79 1.34
N TYR A 532 -12.00 -7.13 0.33
CA TYR A 532 -12.67 -8.42 0.25
C TYR A 532 -11.74 -9.58 -0.09
N CYS A 533 -10.72 -9.39 -0.93
CA CYS A 533 -9.76 -10.46 -1.22
C CYS A 533 -8.98 -10.85 0.03
N ARG A 534 -8.57 -9.86 0.84
CA ARG A 534 -7.86 -10.11 2.10
C ARG A 534 -8.73 -10.83 3.13
N SER A 535 -9.98 -10.37 3.33
CA SER A 535 -10.89 -10.99 4.30
C SER A 535 -11.33 -12.39 3.87
N PHE A 536 -11.58 -12.60 2.57
CA PHE A 536 -11.91 -13.92 2.03
C PHE A 536 -10.74 -14.89 2.13
N PHE A 537 -9.53 -14.45 1.83
CA PHE A 537 -8.32 -15.26 2.01
C PHE A 537 -8.16 -15.71 3.46
N GLY A 538 -8.43 -14.82 4.42
CA GLY A 538 -8.39 -15.14 5.86
C GLY A 538 -9.27 -16.32 6.28
N LEU A 539 -10.36 -16.60 5.55
CA LEU A 539 -11.23 -17.75 5.80
C LEU A 539 -10.62 -19.09 5.37
N LEU A 540 -9.63 -19.06 4.46
CA LEU A 540 -8.98 -20.24 3.87
C LEU A 540 -7.71 -20.66 4.65
N ILE A 541 -7.25 -19.82 5.56
CA ILE A 541 -6.00 -20.00 6.28
C ILE A 541 -6.16 -21.07 7.37
N PRO A 542 -5.22 -22.03 7.49
CA PRO A 542 -5.14 -22.92 8.65
C PRO A 542 -4.89 -22.12 9.94
N PRO A 543 -5.71 -22.32 11.00
CA PRO A 543 -5.48 -21.66 12.28
C PRO A 543 -4.07 -21.91 12.82
N GLY A 544 -3.41 -20.86 13.31
CA GLY A 544 -2.03 -20.91 13.81
C GLY A 544 -0.95 -20.75 12.74
N SER A 545 -1.31 -20.58 11.47
CA SER A 545 -0.37 -20.30 10.36
C SER A 545 -0.69 -18.98 9.64
N GLU A 546 -1.43 -18.06 10.26
CA GLU A 546 -1.94 -16.85 9.62
C GLU A 546 -0.83 -15.94 9.10
N ALA A 547 0.21 -15.73 9.89
CA ALA A 547 1.33 -14.88 9.50
C ALA A 547 2.02 -15.41 8.23
N ALA A 548 2.29 -16.71 8.15
CA ALA A 548 2.94 -17.34 7.00
C ALA A 548 2.07 -17.26 5.74
N PHE A 549 0.77 -17.54 5.86
CA PHE A 549 -0.15 -17.47 4.72
C PHE A 549 -0.38 -16.03 4.25
N TYR A 550 -0.49 -15.05 5.15
CA TYR A 550 -0.59 -13.63 4.74
C TYR A 550 0.72 -13.12 4.14
N ALA A 551 1.89 -13.62 4.58
CA ALA A 551 3.15 -13.34 3.92
C ALA A 551 3.17 -13.93 2.49
N LEU A 552 2.67 -15.16 2.29
CA LEU A 552 2.51 -15.76 0.96
C LEU A 552 1.54 -14.96 0.08
N TYR A 553 0.42 -14.48 0.63
CA TYR A 553 -0.52 -13.60 -0.06
C TYR A 553 0.15 -12.29 -0.52
N ALA A 554 0.92 -11.65 0.36
CA ALA A 554 1.64 -10.43 0.04
C ALA A 554 2.78 -10.66 -0.98
N ALA A 555 3.47 -11.81 -0.89
CA ALA A 555 4.48 -12.21 -1.86
C ALA A 555 3.85 -12.48 -3.24
N THR A 556 2.66 -13.08 -3.28
CA THR A 556 1.88 -13.33 -4.51
C THR A 556 1.41 -12.01 -5.13
N ASP A 557 0.92 -11.07 -4.30
CA ASP A 557 0.55 -9.71 -4.72
C ASP A 557 1.73 -9.04 -5.45
N LYS A 558 2.84 -8.82 -4.73
CA LYS A 558 4.00 -8.10 -5.29
C LYS A 558 4.73 -8.87 -6.38
N GLY A 559 4.75 -10.20 -6.29
CA GLY A 559 5.35 -11.08 -7.28
C GLY A 559 4.57 -11.14 -8.60
N SER A 560 3.30 -10.78 -8.62
CA SER A 560 2.51 -10.77 -9.86
C SER A 560 2.66 -9.47 -10.67
N SER A 561 2.74 -8.32 -9.98
CA SER A 561 2.55 -7.00 -10.56
C SER A 561 3.65 -6.49 -11.51
N PHE A 562 4.61 -7.35 -11.88
CA PHE A 562 5.62 -7.04 -12.89
C PHE A 562 5.23 -7.51 -14.29
N ILE A 563 4.37 -8.52 -14.42
CA ILE A 563 4.10 -9.20 -15.69
C ILE A 563 3.30 -8.27 -16.62
N GLY A 564 2.23 -7.67 -16.13
CA GLY A 564 1.32 -6.94 -16.97
C GLY A 564 1.91 -5.65 -17.56
N PRO A 565 2.65 -4.79 -16.81
CA PRO A 565 3.37 -3.68 -17.42
C PRO A 565 4.39 -4.13 -18.47
N ALA A 566 5.08 -5.27 -18.28
CA ALA A 566 6.01 -5.80 -19.29
C ALA A 566 5.28 -6.22 -20.57
N ILE A 567 4.15 -6.93 -20.45
CA ILE A 567 3.38 -7.36 -21.62
C ILE A 567 2.76 -6.15 -22.34
N VAL A 568 2.19 -5.19 -21.59
CA VAL A 568 1.68 -3.94 -22.18
C VAL A 568 2.81 -3.17 -22.87
N GLY A 569 3.99 -3.04 -22.26
CA GLY A 569 5.16 -2.44 -22.91
C GLY A 569 5.55 -3.14 -24.21
N ALA A 570 5.58 -4.48 -24.23
CA ALA A 570 5.86 -5.25 -25.44
C ALA A 570 4.81 -5.05 -26.55
N LEU A 571 3.52 -4.95 -26.18
CA LEU A 571 2.45 -4.65 -27.13
C LEU A 571 2.58 -3.23 -27.69
N VAL A 572 2.98 -2.25 -26.86
CA VAL A 572 3.21 -0.87 -27.31
C VAL A 572 4.41 -0.78 -28.23
N ASP A 573 5.48 -1.53 -27.99
CA ASP A 573 6.62 -1.62 -28.90
C ASP A 573 6.24 -2.25 -30.25
N ALA A 574 5.41 -3.30 -30.22
CA ALA A 574 4.98 -3.98 -31.43
C ALA A 574 3.96 -3.18 -32.27
N THR A 575 3.06 -2.43 -31.62
CA THR A 575 1.94 -1.75 -32.29
C THR A 575 2.11 -0.24 -32.43
N GLY A 576 3.01 0.36 -31.65
CA GLY A 576 3.20 1.80 -31.55
C GLY A 576 2.11 2.56 -30.79
N GLN A 577 1.07 1.87 -30.27
CA GLN A 577 -0.10 2.50 -29.63
C GLN A 577 -0.33 1.96 -28.22
N VAL A 578 -0.52 2.85 -27.23
CA VAL A 578 -0.79 2.47 -25.83
C VAL A 578 -2.14 1.78 -25.71
N ARG A 579 -3.09 2.12 -26.59
CA ARG A 579 -4.43 1.52 -26.65
C ARG A 579 -4.43 0.00 -26.86
N SER A 580 -3.42 -0.57 -27.52
CA SER A 580 -3.33 -2.02 -27.74
C SER A 580 -3.28 -2.82 -26.42
N GLY A 581 -2.75 -2.21 -25.35
CA GLY A 581 -2.68 -2.82 -24.02
C GLY A 581 -4.05 -3.18 -23.44
N PHE A 582 -5.14 -2.50 -23.85
CA PHE A 582 -6.48 -2.80 -23.34
C PHE A 582 -6.96 -4.21 -23.69
N PHE A 583 -6.49 -4.82 -24.79
CA PHE A 583 -6.83 -6.21 -25.10
C PHE A 583 -6.25 -7.18 -24.07
N PHE A 584 -4.97 -7.01 -23.73
CA PHE A 584 -4.34 -7.82 -22.70
C PHE A 584 -4.99 -7.58 -21.32
N ILE A 585 -5.25 -6.32 -20.98
CA ILE A 585 -5.90 -5.93 -19.72
C ILE A 585 -7.30 -6.57 -19.60
N ALA A 586 -8.11 -6.55 -20.65
CA ALA A 586 -9.43 -7.20 -20.67
C ALA A 586 -9.32 -8.71 -20.39
N VAL A 587 -8.38 -9.39 -21.05
CA VAL A 587 -8.17 -10.83 -20.84
C VAL A 587 -7.74 -11.11 -19.40
N ILE A 588 -6.74 -10.41 -18.87
CA ILE A 588 -6.21 -10.70 -17.53
C ILE A 588 -7.21 -10.35 -16.41
N ILE A 589 -8.12 -9.37 -16.59
CA ILE A 589 -9.18 -9.06 -15.62
C ILE A 589 -10.28 -10.13 -15.61
N ILE A 590 -10.65 -10.69 -16.77
CA ILE A 590 -11.70 -11.73 -16.85
C ILE A 590 -11.21 -13.08 -16.32
N LEU A 591 -9.95 -13.45 -16.53
CA LEU A 591 -9.40 -14.77 -16.15
C LEU A 591 -9.60 -15.16 -14.67
N PRO A 592 -9.49 -14.27 -13.67
CA PRO A 592 -9.81 -14.55 -12.28
C PRO A 592 -11.27 -14.97 -12.01
N ILE A 593 -12.26 -14.54 -12.81
CA ILE A 593 -13.69 -14.77 -12.55
C ILE A 593 -14.01 -16.27 -12.34
N PRO A 594 -13.70 -17.18 -13.29
CA PRO A 594 -13.97 -18.60 -13.09
C PRO A 594 -13.22 -19.17 -11.88
N LEU A 595 -12.00 -18.70 -11.61
CA LEU A 595 -11.22 -19.18 -10.47
C LEU A 595 -11.88 -18.79 -9.14
N VAL A 596 -12.25 -17.51 -8.97
CA VAL A 596 -12.93 -17.02 -7.76
C VAL A 596 -14.29 -17.71 -7.57
N TRP A 597 -15.01 -17.97 -8.66
CA TRP A 597 -16.28 -18.70 -8.58
C TRP A 597 -16.08 -20.16 -8.14
N MET A 598 -14.99 -20.80 -8.57
CA MET A 598 -14.66 -22.16 -8.13
C MET A 598 -14.27 -22.25 -6.64
N VAL A 599 -13.84 -21.14 -6.02
CA VAL A 599 -13.42 -21.17 -4.61
C VAL A 599 -14.62 -21.27 -3.67
N ASN A 600 -14.68 -22.35 -2.91
CA ASN A 600 -15.70 -22.54 -1.89
C ASN A 600 -15.13 -22.24 -0.49
N ALA A 601 -15.57 -21.15 0.12
CA ALA A 601 -15.09 -20.70 1.43
C ALA A 601 -15.30 -21.75 2.53
N ASP A 602 -16.45 -22.44 2.55
CA ASP A 602 -16.73 -23.45 3.58
C ASP A 602 -15.90 -24.72 3.40
N LYS A 603 -15.60 -25.09 2.16
CA LYS A 603 -14.68 -26.18 1.87
C LYS A 603 -13.26 -25.80 2.26
N GLY A 604 -12.80 -24.61 1.89
CA GLY A 604 -11.46 -24.11 2.21
C GLY A 604 -11.24 -23.99 3.72
N ARG A 605 -12.22 -23.50 4.46
CA ARG A 605 -12.19 -23.46 5.92
C ARG A 605 -12.05 -24.84 6.55
N ARG A 606 -12.75 -25.86 6.01
CA ARG A 606 -12.63 -27.25 6.48
C ARG A 606 -11.26 -27.85 6.17
N GLU A 607 -10.73 -27.60 4.97
CA GLU A 607 -9.37 -28.01 4.58
C GLU A 607 -8.33 -27.37 5.51
N GLY A 608 -8.47 -26.08 5.82
CA GLY A 608 -7.60 -25.36 6.75
C GLY A 608 -7.64 -25.91 8.17
N LEU A 609 -8.83 -26.22 8.70
CA LEU A 609 -8.98 -26.83 10.03
C LEU A 609 -8.34 -28.23 10.10
N ALA A 610 -8.58 -29.08 9.09
CA ALA A 610 -7.99 -30.41 9.02
C ALA A 610 -6.44 -30.36 8.91
N MET A 611 -5.91 -29.36 8.20
CA MET A 611 -4.49 -29.13 8.11
C MET A 611 -3.89 -28.68 9.44
N ALA A 612 -4.57 -27.78 10.17
CA ALA A 612 -4.14 -27.35 11.49
C ALA A 612 -4.10 -28.52 12.49
N GLU A 613 -5.07 -29.44 12.45
CA GLU A 613 -5.00 -30.67 13.24
C GLU A 613 -3.80 -31.56 12.87
N THR A 614 -3.48 -31.64 11.58
CA THR A 614 -2.34 -32.47 11.11
C THR A 614 -1.01 -31.86 11.54
N LEU A 615 -0.89 -30.53 11.45
CA LEU A 615 0.28 -29.79 11.94
C LEU A 615 0.40 -29.91 13.46
N GLY A 616 -0.71 -29.80 14.20
CA GLY A 616 -0.75 -30.00 15.65
C GLY A 616 -0.47 -31.44 16.09
N LYS A 617 -0.86 -32.45 15.29
CA LYS A 617 -0.56 -33.87 15.54
C LYS A 617 0.88 -34.24 15.18
N SER A 618 1.49 -33.57 14.19
CA SER A 618 2.93 -33.72 13.92
C SER A 618 3.80 -32.97 14.93
N HIS A 619 3.23 -32.01 15.66
CA HIS A 619 3.87 -31.24 16.75
C HIS A 619 3.25 -31.63 18.10
N GLY A 620 3.15 -32.93 18.36
CA GLY A 620 2.54 -33.49 19.56
C GLY A 620 3.36 -33.19 20.82
N GLY A 621 3.36 -31.94 21.26
CA GLY A 621 3.88 -31.43 22.54
C GLY A 621 4.50 -30.03 22.41
N PRO A 622 4.29 -29.09 23.36
CA PRO A 622 4.96 -27.77 23.39
C PRO A 622 6.47 -27.86 23.71
N ALA A 623 7.15 -28.91 23.25
CA ALA A 623 8.59 -29.15 23.40
C ALA A 623 9.33 -29.16 22.05
N GLU A 624 8.65 -29.40 20.92
CA GLU A 624 9.34 -29.76 19.67
C GLU A 624 9.87 -28.57 18.85
N TYR A 625 9.37 -27.35 19.06
CA TYR A 625 10.00 -26.14 18.50
C TYR A 625 11.26 -25.73 19.28
N ALA A 626 11.37 -26.11 20.55
CA ALA A 626 12.62 -26.01 21.29
C ALA A 626 13.59 -27.13 20.85
N GLU A 627 13.06 -28.33 20.59
CA GLU A 627 13.87 -29.52 20.27
C GLU A 627 14.30 -29.62 18.79
N GLU A 628 13.60 -29.02 17.82
CA GLU A 628 14.06 -28.95 16.42
C GLU A 628 15.07 -27.81 16.22
N ALA A 629 14.94 -26.72 16.99
CA ALA A 629 16.00 -25.72 17.14
C ALA A 629 17.22 -26.33 17.86
N GLU A 630 17.05 -27.08 18.95
CA GLU A 630 18.14 -27.77 19.66
C GLU A 630 18.72 -28.97 18.89
N GLY A 631 17.93 -29.69 18.10
CA GLY A 631 18.34 -30.89 17.34
C GLY A 631 19.11 -30.55 16.05
N LEU A 632 18.79 -29.40 15.43
CA LEU A 632 19.62 -28.81 14.38
C LEU A 632 20.88 -28.12 14.94
N LEU A 633 20.92 -27.83 16.25
CA LEU A 633 22.11 -27.36 16.97
C LEU A 633 22.97 -28.52 17.55
N ALA A 634 22.41 -29.72 17.71
CA ALA A 634 23.11 -30.89 18.26
C ALA A 634 23.66 -31.86 17.20
N SER A 635 23.27 -31.73 15.92
CA SER A 635 23.78 -32.57 14.84
C SER A 635 24.72 -31.82 13.88
N ARG A 636 25.98 -31.70 14.36
CA ARG A 636 27.26 -31.32 13.70
C ARG A 636 27.75 -29.89 13.86
#